data_AF-A0A2G5ZIA8-F1
#
_entry.id   AF-A0A2G5ZIA8-F1
#
_cell.length_a   1.000
_cell.length_b   1.000
_cell.length_c   1.000
_cell.angle_alpha   90.00
_cell.angle_beta   90.00
_cell.angle_gamma   90.00
#
_symmetry.space_group_name_H-M   'P 1'
#
loop_
_entity.id
_entity.type
_entity.pdbx_description
1 polymer ?
#
loop_
_entity_poly.entity_id
_entity_poly.type
_entity_poly.pdbx_seq_one_letter_code
_entity_poly.pdbx_strand_id
1 'polypeptide(L)'
;MRILLIALAVFCTVHFVRMDLTEGTIPLAAFFEDESSCIEETPNHSIAIRVVEGDTIESLFALYPDSTQNFLERLEQFYSMNPHLERQQFVAGEKIKLPIGEQVESVCEEGDKG
;
A
#
# COMPACT_ATOMS: atom_id res chain seq x y z
N MET A 1 -28.20 18.89 -42.10
CA MET A 1 -28.04 19.66 -40.83
C MET A 1 -28.09 18.78 -39.58
N ARG A 2 -29.14 17.97 -39.37
CA ARG A 2 -29.30 17.11 -38.16
C ARG A 2 -28.16 16.11 -37.95
N ILE A 3 -27.75 15.45 -39.04
CA ILE A 3 -26.71 14.40 -39.02
C ILE A 3 -25.33 14.99 -38.68
N LEU A 4 -25.03 16.21 -39.15
CA LEU A 4 -23.78 16.92 -38.83
C LEU A 4 -23.73 17.32 -37.36
N LEU A 5 -24.87 17.75 -36.78
CA LEU A 5 -24.96 18.08 -35.36
C LEU A 5 -24.77 16.84 -34.47
N ILE A 6 -25.34 15.70 -34.87
CA ILE A 6 -25.16 14.44 -34.15
C ILE A 6 -23.71 13.97 -34.23
N ALA A 7 -23.07 14.05 -35.41
CA ALA A 7 -21.66 13.69 -35.56
C ALA A 7 -20.73 14.58 -34.71
N LEU A 8 -21.00 15.88 -34.66
CA LEU A 8 -20.25 16.81 -33.81
C LEU A 8 -20.41 16.47 -32.32
N ALA A 9 -21.64 16.20 -31.89
CA ALA A 9 -21.93 15.84 -30.50
C ALA A 9 -21.20 14.55 -30.07
N VAL A 10 -21.22 13.52 -30.91
CA VAL A 10 -20.51 12.25 -30.66
C VAL A 10 -18.99 12.46 -30.65
N PHE A 11 -18.46 13.30 -31.52
CA PHE A 11 -17.03 13.60 -31.53
C PHE A 11 -16.59 14.30 -30.23
N CYS A 12 -17.37 15.28 -29.78
CA CYS A 12 -17.10 15.98 -28.51
C CYS A 12 -17.16 15.03 -27.31
N THR A 13 -18.17 14.15 -27.22
CA THR A 13 -18.28 13.22 -26.09
C THR A 13 -17.11 12.24 -26.04
N VAL A 14 -16.72 11.66 -27.18
CA VAL A 14 -15.54 10.77 -27.26
C VAL A 14 -14.25 11.51 -26.88
N HIS A 15 -14.11 12.77 -27.30
CA HIS A 15 -12.95 13.59 -26.94
C HIS A 15 -12.86 13.84 -25.43
N PHE A 16 -13.98 14.20 -24.78
CA PHE A 16 -14.01 14.39 -23.33
C PHE A 16 -13.71 13.11 -22.57
N VAL A 17 -14.31 11.97 -22.96
CA VAL A 17 -14.02 10.68 -22.35
C VAL A 17 -12.54 10.31 -22.52
N ARG A 18 -11.96 10.54 -23.70
CA ARG A 18 -10.54 10.27 -23.93
C ARG A 18 -9.66 11.15 -23.04
N MET A 19 -9.96 12.45 -22.95
CA MET A 19 -9.20 13.40 -22.13
C MET A 19 -9.30 13.04 -20.65
N ASP A 20 -10.50 12.71 -20.17
CA ASP A 20 -10.77 12.24 -18.81
C ASP A 20 -10.07 10.92 -18.50
N LEU A 21 -10.01 9.98 -19.44
CA LEU A 21 -9.25 8.72 -19.26
C LEU A 21 -7.73 8.94 -19.33
N THR A 22 -7.25 9.88 -20.14
CA THR A 22 -5.81 10.18 -20.21
C THR A 22 -5.29 10.98 -19.02
N GLU A 23 -6.12 11.86 -18.45
CA GLU A 23 -5.75 12.70 -17.30
C GLU A 23 -6.20 12.10 -15.95
N GLY A 24 -7.26 11.28 -15.94
CA GLY A 24 -7.99 10.84 -14.75
C GLY A 24 -7.69 9.42 -14.25
N THR A 25 -6.87 8.63 -14.94
CA THR A 25 -6.46 7.30 -14.45
C THR A 25 -4.97 7.08 -14.63
N ILE A 26 -4.25 7.16 -13.51
CA ILE A 26 -2.86 6.73 -13.24
C ILE A 26 -1.89 6.95 -14.42
N PRO A 27 -0.98 7.95 -14.35
CA PRO A 27 -0.04 8.20 -15.43
C PRO A 27 0.76 6.92 -15.70
N LEU A 28 0.88 6.51 -16.97
CA LEU A 28 1.76 5.41 -17.37
C LEU A 28 3.21 5.62 -16.87
N ALA A 29 3.60 6.86 -16.57
CA ALA A 29 4.87 7.20 -15.95
C ALA A 29 5.04 6.66 -14.51
N ALA A 30 3.97 6.29 -13.80
CA ALA A 30 4.07 5.61 -12.49
C ALA A 30 4.43 4.13 -12.60
N PHE A 31 4.36 3.52 -13.80
CA PHE A 31 4.84 2.16 -14.06
C PHE A 31 6.28 2.13 -14.61
N PHE A 32 6.81 3.28 -15.01
CA PHE A 32 8.17 3.45 -15.52
C PHE A 32 8.96 4.47 -14.69
N GLU A 33 8.67 4.59 -13.39
CA GLU A 33 9.72 5.02 -12.46
C GLU A 33 10.79 3.94 -12.53
N ASP A 34 11.96 4.31 -13.06
CA ASP A 34 13.14 3.46 -13.08
C ASP A 34 13.25 2.71 -11.75
N GLU A 35 13.43 1.39 -11.80
CA GLU A 35 13.69 0.50 -10.64
C GLU A 35 15.06 0.82 -9.97
N SER A 36 15.37 2.09 -9.76
CA SER A 36 16.63 2.57 -9.17
C SER A 36 16.44 3.75 -8.22
N SER A 37 15.22 4.01 -7.74
CA SER A 37 15.08 4.61 -6.42
C SER A 37 14.97 3.47 -5.41
N CYS A 38 16.10 3.04 -4.85
CA CYS A 38 16.10 2.45 -3.52
C CYS A 38 15.21 3.34 -2.67
N ILE A 39 14.04 2.83 -2.29
CA ILE A 39 13.23 3.46 -1.26
C ILE A 39 14.16 3.41 -0.06
N GLU A 40 14.70 4.56 0.38
CA GLU A 40 15.36 4.61 1.68
C GLU A 40 14.32 4.13 2.67
N GLU A 41 14.53 2.90 3.14
CA GLU A 41 13.61 2.26 4.07
C GLU A 41 13.58 3.15 5.30
N THR A 42 12.47 3.86 5.47
CA THR A 42 12.23 4.57 6.71
C THR A 42 12.41 3.55 7.84
N PRO A 43 13.22 3.82 8.87
CA PRO A 43 13.50 2.89 9.98
C PRO A 43 12.27 2.58 10.85
N ASN A 44 11.08 2.99 10.41
CA ASN A 44 9.82 2.61 10.99
C ASN A 44 9.47 1.21 10.50
N HIS A 45 10.05 0.20 11.15
CA HIS A 45 9.80 -1.23 10.96
C HIS A 45 8.34 -1.60 11.27
N SER A 46 7.41 -1.08 10.48
CA SER A 46 5.98 -1.26 10.65
C SER A 46 5.32 -1.27 9.28
N ILE A 47 4.41 -2.22 9.07
CA ILE A 47 3.56 -2.24 7.88
C ILE A 47 2.18 -1.76 8.22
N ALA A 48 1.53 -1.08 7.29
CA ALA A 48 0.13 -0.71 7.46
C ALA A 48 -0.77 -1.74 6.77
N ILE A 49 -1.56 -2.46 7.56
CA ILE A 49 -2.48 -3.48 7.08
C ILE A 49 -3.92 -2.99 7.19
N ARG A 50 -4.80 -3.56 6.37
CA ARG A 50 -6.25 -3.33 6.46
C ARG A 50 -6.88 -4.55 7.10
N VAL A 51 -7.56 -4.33 8.22
CA VAL A 51 -8.26 -5.36 8.97
C VAL A 51 -9.43 -5.92 8.15
N VAL A 52 -9.57 -7.24 8.15
CA VAL A 52 -10.72 -7.96 7.61
C VAL A 52 -11.56 -8.51 8.77
N GLU A 53 -12.85 -8.75 8.52
CA GLU A 53 -13.74 -9.33 9.52
C GLU A 53 -13.22 -10.71 9.99
N GLY A 54 -13.11 -10.88 11.31
CA GLY A 54 -12.61 -12.11 11.92
C GLY A 54 -11.10 -12.14 12.18
N ASP A 55 -10.36 -11.09 11.83
CA ASP A 55 -8.95 -10.97 12.22
C ASP A 55 -8.79 -10.91 13.75
N THR A 56 -7.75 -11.57 14.25
CA THR A 56 -7.31 -11.48 15.65
C THR A 56 -5.84 -11.12 15.71
N ILE A 57 -5.35 -10.64 16.85
CA ILE A 57 -3.93 -10.28 17.01
C ILE A 57 -3.05 -11.49 16.71
N GLU A 58 -3.43 -12.65 17.22
CA GLU A 58 -2.71 -13.92 17.02
C GLU A 58 -2.69 -14.32 15.55
N SER A 59 -3.82 -14.18 14.84
CA SER A 59 -3.91 -14.42 13.40
C SER A 59 -2.97 -13.49 12.62
N LEU A 60 -3.01 -12.20 12.93
CA LEU A 60 -2.15 -11.20 12.29
C LEU A 60 -0.67 -11.46 12.56
N PHE A 61 -0.32 -11.83 13.80
CA PHE A 61 1.06 -12.14 14.18
C PHE A 61 1.55 -13.46 13.55
N ALA A 62 0.66 -14.41 13.30
CA ALA A 62 0.97 -15.65 12.60
C ALA A 62 1.14 -15.45 11.09
N LEU A 63 0.36 -14.55 10.47
CA LEU A 63 0.47 -14.20 9.06
C LEU A 63 1.76 -13.43 8.75
N TYR A 64 2.21 -12.62 9.71
CA TYR A 64 3.46 -11.86 9.63
C TYR A 64 4.37 -12.30 10.79
N PRO A 65 4.97 -13.49 10.72
CA PRO A 65 5.82 -13.98 11.78
C PRO A 65 7.10 -13.14 11.87
N ASP A 66 7.55 -12.91 13.10
CA ASP A 66 8.79 -12.21 13.40
C ASP A 66 9.61 -13.08 14.34
N SER A 67 10.81 -13.46 13.90
CA SER A 67 11.74 -14.29 14.66
C SER A 67 12.66 -13.49 15.59
N THR A 68 12.67 -12.16 15.46
CA THR A 68 13.56 -11.27 16.21
C THR A 68 12.94 -10.82 17.54
N GLN A 69 11.61 -10.74 17.61
CA GLN A 69 10.88 -10.26 18.78
C GLN A 69 10.05 -11.36 19.44
N ASN A 70 9.94 -11.31 20.77
CA ASN A 70 8.99 -12.17 21.47
C ASN A 70 7.54 -11.64 21.28
N PHE A 71 6.54 -12.53 21.38
CA PHE A 71 5.13 -12.18 21.25
C PHE A 71 4.72 -11.01 22.15
N LEU A 72 5.14 -11.01 23.42
CA LEU A 72 4.73 -9.98 24.37
C LEU A 72 5.36 -8.60 24.06
N GLU A 73 6.63 -8.58 23.68
CA GLU A 73 7.34 -7.34 23.29
C GLU A 73 6.70 -6.75 22.02
N ARG A 74 6.40 -7.62 21.06
CA ARG A 74 5.72 -7.21 19.83
C ARG A 74 4.31 -6.70 20.08
N LEU A 75 3.60 -7.29 21.03
CA LEU A 75 2.26 -6.84 21.45
C LEU A 75 2.31 -5.47 22.12
N GLU A 76 3.30 -5.21 22.96
CA GLU A 76 3.52 -3.89 23.57
C GLU A 76 3.78 -2.83 22.49
N GLN A 77 4.67 -3.12 21.54
CA GLN A 77 4.93 -2.23 20.40
C GLN A 77 3.67 -1.98 19.56
N PHE A 78 2.87 -3.03 19.33
CA PHE A 78 1.63 -2.92 18.58
C PHE A 78 0.64 -1.94 19.24
N TYR A 79 0.44 -2.02 20.55
CA TYR A 79 -0.46 -1.09 21.26
C TYR A 79 0.12 0.32 21.37
N SER A 80 1.44 0.47 21.49
CA SER A 80 2.10 1.77 21.41
C SER A 80 1.84 2.48 20.08
N MET A 81 1.83 1.72 18.97
CA MET A 81 1.52 2.25 17.63
C MET A 81 0.01 2.43 17.36
N ASN A 82 -0.85 1.67 18.04
CA ASN A 82 -2.30 1.67 17.86
C ASN A 82 -3.04 1.74 19.22
N PRO A 83 -2.91 2.85 19.97
CA PRO A 83 -3.38 2.93 21.36
C PRO A 83 -4.90 2.80 21.51
N HIS A 84 -5.65 3.05 20.44
CA HIS A 84 -7.11 2.87 20.42
C HIS A 84 -7.52 1.40 20.58
N LEU A 85 -6.68 0.46 20.13
CA LEU A 85 -6.97 -0.98 20.14
C LEU A 85 -6.80 -1.60 21.53
N GLU A 86 -6.23 -0.89 22.51
CA GLU A 86 -6.19 -1.36 23.91
C GLU A 86 -7.60 -1.49 24.51
N ARG A 87 -8.55 -0.69 24.04
CA ARG A 87 -9.90 -0.59 24.61
C ARG A 87 -10.99 -0.88 23.58
N GLN A 88 -10.60 -1.20 22.36
CA GLN A 88 -11.51 -1.39 21.23
C GLN A 88 -11.11 -2.64 20.45
N GLN A 89 -12.12 -3.37 19.99
CA GLN A 89 -11.90 -4.50 19.08
C GLN A 89 -11.65 -3.99 17.65
N PHE A 90 -10.99 -4.83 16.85
CA PHE A 90 -10.74 -4.54 15.45
C PHE A 90 -12.04 -4.27 14.68
N VAL A 91 -12.02 -3.20 13.88
CA VAL A 91 -13.13 -2.85 12.99
C VAL A 91 -12.75 -3.21 11.56
N ALA A 92 -13.60 -3.99 10.89
CA ALA A 92 -13.36 -4.36 9.50
C ALA A 92 -13.18 -3.11 8.62
N GLY A 93 -12.12 -3.11 7.81
CA GLY A 93 -11.74 -1.99 6.95
C GLY A 93 -10.84 -0.94 7.62
N GLU A 94 -10.58 -1.03 8.92
CA GLU A 94 -9.64 -0.16 9.64
C GLU A 94 -8.19 -0.39 9.16
N LYS A 95 -7.39 0.68 9.14
CA LYS A 95 -5.97 0.61 8.78
C LYS A 95 -5.14 0.67 10.06
N ILE A 96 -4.46 -0.42 10.39
CA ILE A 96 -3.66 -0.55 11.61
C ILE A 96 -2.18 -0.74 11.27
N LYS A 97 -1.29 -0.31 12.16
CA LYS A 97 0.16 -0.46 12.00
C LYS A 97 0.63 -1.72 12.72
N LEU A 98 1.23 -2.65 12.00
CA LEU A 98 1.78 -3.87 12.56
C LEU A 98 3.30 -3.74 12.65
N PRO A 99 3.92 -3.90 13.85
CA PRO A 99 5.36 -3.93 13.96
C PRO A 99 5.92 -5.19 13.29
N ILE A 100 7.00 -5.01 12.54
CA ILE A 100 7.83 -6.08 11.98
C ILE A 100 9.23 -5.90 12.55
N GLY A 101 9.92 -6.99 12.79
CA GLY A 101 11.32 -7.00 13.18
C GLY A 101 12.23 -6.44 12.09
N GLU A 102 13.47 -6.20 12.49
CA GLU A 102 14.54 -5.79 11.60
C GLU A 102 14.73 -6.90 10.55
N GLN A 103 14.30 -6.65 9.31
CA GLN A 103 14.61 -7.55 8.22
C GLN A 103 16.10 -7.37 7.92
N VAL A 104 16.85 -8.47 7.98
CA VAL A 104 18.27 -8.50 7.61
C VAL A 104 18.39 -7.82 6.26
N GLU A 105 19.14 -6.72 6.20
CA GLU A 105 19.44 -5.96 4.99
C GLU A 105 19.63 -6.92 3.82
N SER A 106 18.74 -6.85 2.83
CA SER A 106 19.00 -7.52 1.57
C SER A 106 20.17 -6.78 0.92
N VAL A 107 21.36 -7.38 0.99
CA VAL A 107 22.53 -6.90 0.24
C VAL A 107 22.14 -6.93 -1.23
N CYS A 108 21.84 -5.77 -1.79
CA CYS A 108 21.71 -5.61 -3.23
C CYS A 108 23.09 -5.86 -3.82
N GLU A 109 23.30 -7.03 -4.42
CA GLU A 109 24.48 -7.25 -5.25
C GLU A 109 24.37 -6.32 -6.45
N GLU A 110 25.16 -5.24 -6.40
CA GLU A 110 25.38 -4.31 -7.49
C GLU A 110 25.83 -5.14 -8.70
N GLY A 111 24.94 -5.27 -9.69
CA GLY A 111 25.23 -6.01 -10.91
C GLY A 111 26.47 -5.41 -11.58
N ASP A 112 27.58 -6.13 -11.42
CA ASP A 112 28.86 -5.91 -12.09
C ASP A 112 28.61 -5.76 -13.60
N LYS A 113 28.62 -4.52 -14.08
CA LYS A 113 28.68 -4.21 -15.51
C LYS A 113 30.14 -4.30 -15.94
N GLY A 114 30.59 -5.53 -16.17
CA GLY A 114 31.79 -5.84 -16.95
C GLY A 114 31.62 -5.56 -18.45
#